data_AF-A0A8E5MEC3-F1
#
_entry.id   AF-A0A8E5MEC3-F1
#
_cell.length_a   1.000
_cell.length_b   1.000
_cell.length_c   1.000
_cell.angle_alpha   90.00
_cell.angle_beta   90.00
_cell.angle_gamma   90.00
#
_symmetry.space_group_name_H-M   'P 1'
#
loop_
_entity.id
_entity.type
_entity.pdbx_description
1 polymer ?
#
loop_
_entity_poly.entity_id
_entity_poly.type
_entity_poly.pdbx_seq_one_letter_code
_entity_poly.pdbx_strand_id
1 'polypeptide(L)'
;MRCERCSKVLKRDRRNRPLKPKLPLTQTAGRATSSQDDDPVLSGSGLRKLNIHGHSCEAASEPGDSEPRQPAGKLACRFHPGRVANKTWTCCRRPPLSKPCSGNTQHTPRQYPNGHLERNWRFYETPSERHASHVAAVALDCEMGVASSGDSELIRVSVLDFFTGAVLLDKLVYPSVRMAHYNTRFSGVTWQAMEEACRRRNCLFGRDAARQAVCELVGPDTVVVCHAGHGDLVSLRWIHRRTVDTLVIETRRREIELACSKVRQDSEPAASLPHEVGQGAVKAPDAAEREPAARQDGLSLKALALQRLKRAIQVSGRGHDSVQDALATRDLVQWYIANPASS
;
A
#
# COMPACT_ATOMS: atom_id res chain seq x y z
N MET A 1 -5.77 -13.05 -0.81
CA MET A 1 -4.69 -13.93 -0.30
C MET A 1 -3.60 -14.04 -1.36
N ARG A 2 -2.33 -14.13 -0.97
CA ARG A 2 -1.19 -14.38 -1.88
C ARG A 2 -0.71 -15.82 -1.75
N CYS A 3 -0.08 -16.33 -2.81
CA CYS A 3 0.59 -17.61 -2.76
C CYS A 3 1.78 -17.54 -1.80
N GLU A 4 1.96 -18.54 -0.94
CA GLU A 4 3.08 -18.63 0.00
C GLU A 4 4.45 -18.67 -0.71
N ARG A 5 4.51 -19.37 -1.85
CA ARG A 5 5.77 -19.67 -2.55
C ARG A 5 6.15 -18.63 -3.61
N CYS A 6 5.18 -18.20 -4.43
CA CYS A 6 5.45 -17.28 -5.54
C CYS A 6 4.85 -15.88 -5.36
N SER A 7 4.24 -15.58 -4.21
CA SER A 7 3.65 -14.27 -3.84
C SER A 7 2.56 -13.72 -4.78
N LYS A 8 2.13 -14.50 -5.77
CA LYS A 8 1.06 -14.14 -6.72
C LYS A 8 -0.26 -13.99 -5.98
N VAL A 9 -1.02 -12.94 -6.31
CA VAL A 9 -2.36 -12.73 -5.76
C VAL A 9 -3.28 -13.84 -6.26
N LEU A 10 -3.92 -14.53 -5.32
CA LEU A 10 -4.91 -15.56 -5.59
C LEU A 10 -6.26 -14.87 -5.78
N LYS A 11 -6.87 -15.09 -6.95
CA LYS A 11 -8.25 -14.65 -7.21
C LYS A 11 -9.17 -15.47 -6.32
N ARG A 12 -10.06 -14.80 -5.57
CA ARG A 12 -11.14 -15.47 -4.85
C ARG A 12 -12.12 -16.01 -5.90
N ASP A 13 -12.41 -17.32 -5.87
CA ASP A 13 -13.47 -17.87 -6.72
C ASP A 13 -14.80 -17.23 -6.30
N ARG A 14 -15.47 -16.54 -7.23
CA ARG A 14 -16.71 -15.80 -6.95
C ARG A 14 -17.89 -16.73 -6.60
N ARG A 15 -17.73 -18.04 -6.81
CA ARG A 15 -18.77 -19.05 -6.62
C ARG A 15 -19.02 -19.45 -5.16
N ASN A 16 -18.12 -19.11 -4.24
CA ASN A 16 -18.24 -19.49 -2.83
C ASN A 16 -18.25 -18.26 -1.91
N ARG A 17 -19.22 -17.38 -2.13
CA ARG A 17 -19.51 -16.27 -1.21
C ARG A 17 -20.31 -16.84 -0.04
N PRO A 18 -19.81 -16.88 1.21
CA PRO A 18 -20.70 -17.09 2.34
C PRO A 18 -21.75 -15.97 2.30
N LEU A 19 -23.03 -16.35 2.35
CA LEU A 19 -24.14 -15.42 2.47
C LEU A 19 -23.81 -14.40 3.56
N LYS A 20 -23.94 -13.11 3.24
CA LYS A 20 -23.74 -12.05 4.24
C LYS A 20 -24.60 -12.40 5.46
N PRO A 21 -24.04 -12.47 6.68
CA PRO A 21 -24.89 -12.53 7.85
C PRO A 21 -25.76 -11.27 7.84
N LYS A 22 -27.09 -11.47 7.89
CA LYS A 22 -28.02 -10.37 8.10
C LYS A 22 -27.72 -9.80 9.48
N LEU A 23 -27.14 -8.60 9.54
CA LEU A 23 -27.08 -7.82 10.76
C LEU A 23 -28.52 -7.55 11.22
N PRO A 24 -28.92 -7.94 12.45
CA PRO A 24 -30.22 -7.55 12.98
C PRO A 24 -30.28 -6.03 13.13
N LEU A 25 -31.40 -5.46 12.72
CA LEU A 25 -31.72 -4.06 12.97
C LEU A 25 -31.69 -3.78 14.48
N THR A 26 -31.01 -2.70 14.83
CA THR A 26 -30.99 -2.08 16.15
C THR A 26 -32.40 -1.80 16.65
N GLN A 27 -32.70 -2.21 17.89
CA GLN A 27 -33.67 -1.54 18.73
C GLN A 27 -32.99 -1.04 20.01
N THR A 28 -33.46 0.11 20.43
CA THR A 28 -32.92 1.05 21.42
C THR A 28 -33.11 0.61 22.88
N ALA A 29 -32.13 1.02 23.69
CA ALA A 29 -32.19 1.43 25.10
C ALA A 29 -32.70 0.44 26.18
N GLY A 30 -31.83 0.15 27.15
CA GLY A 30 -32.18 -0.46 28.43
C GLY A 30 -30.97 -0.53 29.38
N ARG A 31 -31.15 0.04 30.57
CA ARG A 31 -30.18 0.35 31.64
C ARG A 31 -29.87 -0.86 32.55
N ALA A 32 -28.73 -0.77 33.27
CA ALA A 32 -28.35 -1.54 34.49
C ALA A 32 -27.99 -3.04 34.26
N THR A 33 -27.05 -3.71 34.94
CA THR A 33 -26.34 -3.57 36.24
C THR A 33 -25.12 -4.51 36.28
N SER A 34 -24.28 -4.30 37.29
CA SER A 34 -23.10 -5.05 37.77
C SER A 34 -23.17 -6.58 37.91
N SER A 35 -22.03 -7.24 37.65
CA SER A 35 -21.43 -8.40 38.37
C SER A 35 -20.10 -8.74 37.66
N GLN A 36 -18.90 -8.59 38.24
CA GLN A 36 -18.21 -9.48 39.19
C GLN A 36 -18.14 -10.96 38.78
N ASP A 37 -16.98 -11.56 39.12
CA ASP A 37 -16.54 -12.96 39.02
C ASP A 37 -15.87 -13.34 37.67
N ASP A 38 -14.76 -14.07 37.59
CA ASP A 38 -13.68 -14.45 38.52
C ASP A 38 -12.59 -15.08 37.62
N ASP A 39 -11.32 -14.87 37.97
CA ASP A 39 -10.17 -15.61 37.42
C ASP A 39 -10.27 -17.11 37.78
N PRO A 40 -9.62 -17.99 37.01
CA PRO A 40 -8.78 -18.94 37.71
C PRO A 40 -7.36 -19.05 37.13
N VAL A 41 -6.42 -18.71 38.01
CA VAL A 41 -5.06 -19.23 38.07
C VAL A 41 -5.10 -20.74 38.30
N LEU A 42 -4.43 -21.52 37.46
CA LEU A 42 -3.91 -22.84 37.88
C LEU A 42 -2.50 -23.10 37.32
N SER A 43 -1.59 -23.21 38.29
CA SER A 43 -0.25 -23.77 38.26
C SER A 43 -0.25 -25.24 37.78
N GLY A 44 0.84 -25.68 37.16
CA GLY A 44 1.01 -27.09 36.78
C GLY A 44 2.28 -27.40 36.01
N SER A 45 3.38 -27.51 36.75
CA SER A 45 4.66 -28.12 36.37
C SER A 45 4.52 -29.48 35.67
N GLY A 46 5.29 -29.71 34.61
CA GLY A 46 5.34 -31.00 33.91
C GLY A 46 6.42 -31.09 32.85
N LEU A 47 7.67 -31.29 33.28
CA LEU A 47 8.77 -31.77 32.44
C LEU A 47 8.36 -33.09 31.77
N ARG A 48 8.32 -33.13 30.43
CA ARG A 48 8.39 -34.38 29.67
C ARG A 48 9.47 -34.28 28.60
N LYS A 49 10.50 -35.11 28.82
CA LYS A 49 11.61 -35.42 27.93
C LYS A 49 11.08 -35.86 26.56
N LEU A 50 11.51 -35.19 25.49
CA LEU A 50 11.37 -35.72 24.13
C LEU A 50 12.66 -36.43 23.75
N ASN A 51 12.48 -37.68 23.37
CA ASN A 51 13.48 -38.72 23.15
C ASN A 51 14.25 -38.41 21.85
N ILE A 52 15.56 -38.21 21.98
CA ILE A 52 16.50 -38.11 20.85
C ILE A 52 16.84 -39.55 20.45
N HIS A 53 16.35 -40.00 19.30
CA HIS A 53 16.93 -41.17 18.62
C HIS A 53 17.86 -40.66 17.53
N GLY A 54 19.17 -40.75 17.81
CA GLY A 54 20.19 -40.76 16.78
C GLY A 54 20.31 -42.17 16.22
N HIS A 55 20.41 -42.27 14.89
CA HIS A 55 21.03 -43.42 14.24
C HIS A 55 21.97 -42.89 13.17
N SER A 56 23.23 -43.32 13.29
CA SER A 56 24.35 -43.06 12.41
C SER A 56 24.39 -44.03 11.22
N CYS A 57 25.02 -43.55 10.15
CA CYS A 57 25.73 -44.18 9.02
C CYS A 57 25.61 -45.68 8.69
N GLU A 58 25.37 -45.95 7.40
CA GLU A 58 26.04 -46.86 6.42
C GLU A 58 24.97 -47.37 5.43
N ALA A 59 25.14 -47.66 4.13
CA ALA A 59 26.23 -47.65 3.16
C ALA A 59 25.59 -47.46 1.74
N ALA A 60 26.43 -47.32 0.72
CA ALA A 60 26.09 -47.02 -0.67
C ALA A 60 25.27 -48.11 -1.40
N SER A 61 24.39 -47.68 -2.31
CA SER A 61 24.00 -48.41 -3.53
C SER A 61 23.25 -47.49 -4.51
N GLU A 62 23.77 -47.37 -5.74
CA GLU A 62 23.11 -46.70 -6.89
C GLU A 62 22.15 -47.67 -7.66
N PRO A 63 21.58 -47.31 -8.83
CA PRO A 63 20.31 -46.60 -8.97
C PRO A 63 19.28 -47.45 -9.73
N GLY A 64 18.03 -47.49 -9.26
CA GLY A 64 16.99 -48.32 -9.86
C GLY A 64 15.66 -47.58 -9.98
N ASP A 65 15.22 -47.46 -11.23
CA ASP A 65 13.87 -47.23 -11.72
C ASP A 65 13.17 -45.89 -11.47
N SER A 66 13.17 -45.13 -12.57
CA SER A 66 12.28 -44.02 -12.88
C SER A 66 10.82 -44.37 -12.68
N GLU A 67 10.18 -43.73 -11.70
CA GLU A 67 8.72 -43.66 -11.65
C GLU A 67 8.16 -43.01 -12.94
N PRO A 68 6.96 -43.43 -13.41
CA PRO A 68 6.38 -42.90 -14.63
C PRO A 68 6.10 -41.40 -14.49
N ARG A 69 6.75 -40.58 -15.32
CA ARG A 69 6.39 -39.16 -15.48
C ARG A 69 4.94 -39.05 -15.93
N GLN A 70 4.06 -38.73 -15.00
CA GLN A 70 2.73 -38.23 -15.31
C GLN A 70 2.84 -37.02 -16.27
N PRO A 71 1.91 -36.85 -17.22
CA PRO A 71 1.97 -35.75 -18.17
C PRO A 71 2.01 -34.43 -17.40
N ALA A 72 3.11 -33.69 -17.56
CA ALA A 72 3.38 -32.48 -16.80
C ALA A 72 2.34 -31.41 -17.09
N GLY A 73 1.28 -31.36 -16.29
CA GLY A 73 0.35 -30.24 -16.25
C GLY A 73 1.15 -28.94 -16.10
N LYS A 74 0.82 -27.91 -16.90
CA LYS A 74 1.51 -26.61 -16.85
C LYS A 74 1.65 -26.13 -15.40
N LEU A 75 2.89 -25.99 -14.92
CA LEU A 75 3.18 -25.44 -13.59
C LEU A 75 2.60 -24.02 -13.47
N ALA A 76 1.52 -23.89 -12.70
CA ALA A 76 0.84 -22.61 -12.47
C ALA A 76 1.57 -21.74 -11.44
N CYS A 77 2.20 -22.37 -10.45
CA CYS A 77 3.02 -21.70 -9.44
C CYS A 77 4.50 -21.98 -9.74
N ARG A 78 5.31 -20.94 -9.94
CA ARG A 78 6.76 -21.09 -10.23
C ARG A 78 7.57 -20.28 -9.23
N PHE A 79 8.56 -20.90 -8.59
CA PHE A 79 9.36 -20.28 -7.53
C PHE A 79 10.74 -20.95 -7.37
N HIS A 80 11.66 -20.26 -6.72
CA HIS A 80 12.91 -20.85 -6.22
C HIS A 80 12.65 -21.33 -4.77
N PRO A 81 12.83 -22.63 -4.44
CA PRO A 81 12.61 -23.14 -3.09
C PRO A 81 13.72 -22.75 -2.11
N GLY A 82 14.90 -22.38 -2.61
CA GLY A 82 16.05 -21.95 -1.82
C GLY A 82 15.98 -20.48 -1.41
N ARG A 83 17.05 -20.00 -0.77
CA ARG A 83 17.25 -18.57 -0.43
C ARG A 83 18.43 -18.02 -1.22
N VAL A 84 18.51 -16.70 -1.35
CA VAL A 84 19.71 -16.08 -1.90
C VAL A 84 20.78 -16.04 -0.80
N ALA A 85 21.92 -16.68 -1.05
CA ALA A 85 23.13 -16.63 -0.24
C ALA A 85 24.34 -16.50 -1.18
N ASN A 86 25.34 -15.69 -0.82
CA ASN A 86 26.54 -15.46 -1.64
C ASN A 86 26.20 -15.12 -3.11
N LYS A 87 25.22 -14.22 -3.33
CA LYS A 87 24.74 -13.79 -4.65
C LYS A 87 24.21 -14.93 -5.56
N THR A 88 23.80 -16.07 -5.00
CA THR A 88 23.20 -17.19 -5.74
C THR A 88 22.03 -17.80 -4.98
N TRP A 89 21.12 -18.48 -5.68
CA TRP A 89 20.04 -19.25 -5.05
C TRP A 89 20.58 -20.58 -4.51
N THR A 90 20.31 -20.92 -3.25
CA THR A 90 20.76 -22.19 -2.67
C THR A 90 20.13 -23.43 -3.34
N CYS A 91 19.00 -23.29 -4.02
CA CYS A 91 18.31 -24.41 -4.68
C CYS A 91 18.84 -24.78 -6.06
N CYS A 92 19.41 -23.83 -6.81
CA CYS A 92 19.88 -24.08 -8.17
C CYS A 92 21.22 -23.43 -8.51
N ARG A 93 21.82 -22.71 -7.55
CA ARG A 93 23.07 -21.93 -7.67
C ARG A 93 23.06 -20.87 -8.77
N ARG A 94 21.90 -20.58 -9.36
CA ARG A 94 21.75 -19.53 -10.37
C ARG A 94 21.68 -18.13 -9.71
N PRO A 95 22.00 -17.05 -10.44
CA PRO A 95 21.88 -15.69 -9.93
C PRO A 95 20.43 -15.32 -9.50
N PRO A 96 20.23 -14.32 -8.61
CA PRO A 96 18.93 -13.94 -8.06
C PRO A 96 17.85 -13.65 -9.12
N LEU A 97 18.24 -13.03 -10.22
CA LEU A 97 17.36 -12.64 -11.33
C LEU A 97 16.99 -13.79 -12.28
N SER A 98 17.51 -15.00 -12.05
CA SER A 98 17.23 -16.16 -12.90
C SER A 98 15.78 -16.64 -12.78
N LYS A 99 15.26 -17.21 -13.88
CA LYS A 99 13.92 -17.84 -13.90
C LYS A 99 13.80 -18.89 -12.78
N PRO A 100 12.63 -18.99 -12.12
CA PRO A 100 12.37 -19.99 -11.09
C PRO A 100 12.78 -21.41 -11.50
N CYS A 101 13.46 -22.14 -10.62
CA CYS A 101 13.95 -23.49 -10.90
C CYS A 101 12.98 -24.60 -10.49
N SER A 102 11.88 -24.27 -9.79
CA SER A 102 10.87 -25.23 -9.35
C SER A 102 9.46 -24.63 -9.47
N GLY A 103 8.45 -25.44 -9.22
CA GLY A 103 7.06 -25.01 -9.26
C GLY A 103 6.07 -26.11 -8.89
N ASN A 104 4.84 -25.70 -8.62
CA ASN A 104 3.70 -26.56 -8.31
C ASN A 104 2.59 -26.35 -9.36
N THR A 105 1.73 -27.36 -9.51
CA THR A 105 0.53 -27.30 -10.39
C THR A 105 -0.52 -26.33 -9.86
N GLN A 106 -0.55 -26.09 -8.55
CA GLN A 106 -1.49 -25.18 -7.88
C GLN A 106 -0.75 -24.18 -7.00
N HIS A 107 -1.43 -23.07 -6.68
CA HIS A 107 -0.95 -22.11 -5.70
C HIS A 107 -1.42 -22.46 -4.30
N THR A 108 -0.50 -22.52 -3.34
CA THR A 108 -0.84 -22.65 -1.91
C THR A 108 -1.04 -21.26 -1.32
N PRO A 109 -2.22 -20.94 -0.74
CA PRO A 109 -2.41 -19.69 0.00
C PRO A 109 -1.43 -19.59 1.16
N ARG A 110 -0.88 -18.40 1.39
CA ARG A 110 -0.07 -18.12 2.57
C ARG A 110 -0.91 -18.34 3.83
N GLN A 111 -0.44 -19.25 4.68
CA GLN A 111 -1.00 -19.45 6.00
C GLN A 111 -0.35 -18.45 6.97
N TYR A 112 -1.18 -17.82 7.79
CA TYR A 112 -0.71 -16.94 8.85
C TYR A 112 -1.04 -17.61 10.18
N PRO A 113 -0.13 -17.55 11.17
CA PRO A 113 -0.47 -17.96 12.53
C PRO A 113 -1.68 -17.21 13.04
N ASN A 114 -2.47 -17.85 13.91
CA ASN A 114 -3.62 -17.22 14.56
C ASN A 114 -3.19 -15.92 15.26
N GLY A 115 -3.96 -14.83 15.07
CA GLY A 115 -3.64 -13.53 15.67
C GLY A 115 -2.57 -12.72 14.92
N HIS A 116 -1.83 -13.30 13.97
CA HIS A 116 -0.75 -12.60 13.27
C HIS A 116 -1.29 -11.48 12.38
N LEU A 117 -2.38 -11.74 11.65
CA LEU A 117 -2.98 -10.73 10.78
C LEU A 117 -3.61 -9.62 11.61
N GLU A 118 -4.30 -9.98 12.67
CA GLU A 118 -4.96 -9.06 13.61
C GLU A 118 -3.93 -8.13 14.24
N ARG A 119 -2.78 -8.65 14.68
CA ARG A 119 -1.69 -7.83 15.24
C ARG A 119 -1.03 -6.94 14.18
N ASN A 120 -0.71 -7.48 13.00
CA ASN A 120 0.02 -6.74 11.96
C ASN A 120 -0.85 -5.71 11.20
N TRP A 121 -2.16 -5.91 11.20
CA TRP A 121 -3.15 -5.04 10.56
C TRP A 121 -4.07 -4.35 11.56
N ARG A 122 -3.66 -4.28 12.83
CA ARG A 122 -4.29 -3.41 13.81
C ARG A 122 -3.99 -1.96 13.45
N PHE A 123 -5.05 -1.18 13.28
CA PHE A 123 -4.95 0.27 13.11
C PHE A 123 -5.09 0.97 14.46
N TYR A 124 -4.48 2.14 14.56
CA TYR A 124 -4.51 2.97 15.75
C TYR A 124 -5.07 4.33 15.38
N GLU A 125 -6.02 4.80 16.18
CA GLU A 125 -6.50 6.18 16.06
C GLU A 125 -5.45 7.16 16.55
N THR A 126 -5.58 8.41 16.13
CA THR A 126 -4.80 9.52 16.70
C THR A 126 -5.14 9.63 18.19
N PRO A 127 -4.14 9.71 19.09
CA PRO A 127 -4.38 9.90 20.52
C PRO A 127 -5.28 11.12 20.78
N SER A 128 -6.16 11.02 21.77
CA SER A 128 -7.12 12.09 22.09
C SER A 128 -6.49 13.20 22.95
N GLU A 129 -5.31 12.95 23.52
CA GLU A 129 -4.55 13.91 24.30
C GLU A 129 -4.09 15.09 23.43
N ARG A 130 -4.04 16.27 24.07
CA ARG A 130 -3.59 17.51 23.43
C ARG A 130 -2.26 17.90 24.05
N HIS A 131 -1.24 18.00 23.23
CA HIS A 131 0.09 18.43 23.64
C HIS A 131 0.42 19.78 23.00
N ALA A 132 1.22 20.59 23.69
CA ALA A 132 1.69 21.88 23.18
C ALA A 132 2.59 21.74 21.94
N SER A 133 3.16 20.55 21.73
CA SER A 133 3.94 20.19 20.54
C SER A 133 3.07 19.96 19.30
N HIS A 134 1.76 19.77 19.46
CA HIS A 134 0.88 19.51 18.32
C HIS A 134 0.72 20.77 17.46
N VAL A 135 0.96 20.62 16.16
CA VAL A 135 0.81 21.72 15.20
C VAL A 135 -0.61 21.78 14.65
N ALA A 136 -1.00 22.93 14.11
CA ALA A 136 -2.35 23.13 13.57
C ALA A 136 -2.62 22.33 12.28
N ALA A 137 -1.62 22.22 11.40
CA ALA A 137 -1.74 21.45 10.17
C ALA A 137 -0.37 20.97 9.66
N VAL A 138 -0.33 19.79 9.06
CA VAL A 138 0.87 19.19 8.47
C VAL A 138 0.63 18.74 7.03
N ALA A 139 1.69 18.70 6.22
CA ALA A 139 1.72 17.93 4.99
C ALA A 139 2.54 16.65 5.20
N LEU A 140 1.98 15.50 4.81
CA LEU A 140 2.53 14.17 5.04
C LEU A 140 2.75 13.46 3.70
N ASP A 141 3.92 12.84 3.56
CA ASP A 141 4.22 11.89 2.50
C ASP A 141 5.14 10.76 3.01
N CYS A 142 4.90 9.54 2.55
CA CYS A 142 5.62 8.34 2.93
C CYS A 142 6.17 7.61 1.72
N GLU A 143 7.35 7.01 1.89
CA GLU A 143 7.90 6.08 0.91
C GLU A 143 7.68 4.64 1.35
N MET A 144 7.39 3.78 0.36
CA MET A 144 7.10 2.36 0.58
C MET A 144 8.03 1.43 -0.21
N GLY A 145 8.56 0.43 0.48
CA GLY A 145 9.22 -0.73 -0.10
C GLY A 145 8.28 -1.94 -0.18
N VAL A 146 8.78 -3.04 -0.72
CA VAL A 146 8.06 -4.32 -0.77
C VAL A 146 8.76 -5.34 0.12
N ALA A 147 8.01 -5.91 1.05
CA ALA A 147 8.44 -7.01 1.90
C ALA A 147 8.64 -8.29 1.10
N SER A 148 9.39 -9.25 1.65
CA SER A 148 9.53 -10.61 1.09
C SER A 148 8.19 -11.33 0.97
N SER A 149 7.18 -10.94 1.75
CA SER A 149 5.81 -11.44 1.63
C SER A 149 5.06 -10.90 0.40
N GLY A 150 5.57 -9.82 -0.21
CA GLY A 150 4.91 -9.05 -1.26
C GLY A 150 3.99 -7.93 -0.76
N ASP A 151 4.01 -7.66 0.55
CA ASP A 151 3.25 -6.56 1.15
C ASP A 151 4.04 -5.25 1.09
N SER A 152 3.33 -4.12 1.08
CA SER A 152 3.92 -2.79 1.11
C SER A 152 4.36 -2.45 2.54
N GLU A 153 5.57 -1.93 2.70
CA GLU A 153 6.14 -1.57 4.01
C GLU A 153 6.71 -0.16 3.98
N LEU A 154 6.46 0.60 5.06
CA LEU A 154 6.95 1.95 5.26
C LEU A 154 8.48 1.95 5.37
N ILE A 155 9.15 2.83 4.62
CA ILE A 155 10.62 2.96 4.61
C ILE A 155 11.13 4.39 4.76
N ARG A 156 10.29 5.40 4.60
CA ARG A 156 10.57 6.81 4.92
C ARG A 156 9.27 7.51 5.26
N VAL A 157 9.31 8.45 6.19
CA VAL A 157 8.18 9.34 6.52
C VAL A 157 8.68 10.77 6.56
N SER A 158 7.94 11.66 5.89
CA SER A 158 8.19 13.10 5.87
C SER A 158 6.95 13.85 6.32
N VAL A 159 7.11 14.73 7.31
CA VAL A 159 6.06 15.61 7.86
C VAL A 159 6.59 17.03 7.84
N LEU A 160 5.87 17.91 7.15
CA LEU A 160 6.17 19.32 7.07
C LEU A 160 5.07 20.12 7.77
N ASP A 161 5.45 21.21 8.41
CA ASP A 161 4.49 22.20 8.89
C ASP A 161 3.78 22.85 7.70
N PHE A 162 2.46 22.89 7.74
CA PHE A 162 1.66 23.35 6.61
C PHE A 162 1.81 24.85 6.31
N PHE A 163 2.04 25.68 7.33
CA PHE A 163 2.04 27.13 7.17
C PHE A 163 3.43 27.67 6.80
N THR A 164 4.47 27.18 7.48
CA THR A 164 5.85 27.60 7.29
C THR A 164 6.58 26.78 6.22
N GLY A 165 6.17 25.54 5.98
CA GLY A 165 6.92 24.59 5.15
C GLY A 165 8.16 24.00 5.80
N ALA A 166 8.39 24.27 7.09
CA ALA A 166 9.50 23.67 7.81
C ALA A 166 9.35 22.15 7.89
N VAL A 167 10.45 21.42 7.71
CA VAL A 167 10.48 19.97 7.90
C VAL A 167 10.45 19.68 9.40
N LEU A 168 9.36 19.07 9.87
CA LEU A 168 9.19 18.68 11.27
C LEU A 168 9.74 17.28 11.53
N LEU A 169 9.55 16.37 10.57
CA LEU A 169 10.07 15.00 10.60
C LEU A 169 10.48 14.60 9.19
N ASP A 170 11.71 14.10 9.03
CA ASP A 170 12.15 13.39 7.83
C ASP A 170 13.11 12.29 8.27
N LYS A 171 12.62 11.04 8.28
CA LYS A 171 13.38 9.89 8.77
C LYS A 171 13.14 8.68 7.90
N LEU A 172 14.22 7.93 7.66
CA LEU A 172 14.13 6.55 7.21
C LEU A 172 13.51 5.68 8.31
N VAL A 173 12.73 4.69 7.89
CA VAL A 173 12.08 3.72 8.75
C VAL A 173 12.66 2.35 8.45
N TYR A 174 13.41 1.79 9.40
CA TYR A 174 13.99 0.46 9.27
C TYR A 174 12.90 -0.60 9.46
N PRO A 175 12.54 -1.40 8.43
CA PRO A 175 11.40 -2.31 8.52
C PRO A 175 11.66 -3.47 9.49
N SER A 176 10.64 -3.83 10.28
CA SER A 176 10.69 -4.99 11.18
C SER A 176 10.59 -6.33 10.46
N VAL A 177 10.32 -6.31 9.15
CA VAL A 177 10.16 -7.50 8.31
C VAL A 177 11.22 -7.52 7.22
N ARG A 178 11.55 -8.73 6.74
CA ARG A 178 12.52 -8.90 5.68
C ARG A 178 12.02 -8.28 4.37
N MET A 179 12.80 -7.39 3.79
CA MET A 179 12.46 -6.69 2.56
C MET A 179 12.89 -7.47 1.30
N ALA A 180 12.10 -7.37 0.23
CA ALA A 180 12.45 -7.86 -1.10
C ALA A 180 13.18 -6.78 -1.91
N HIS A 181 12.63 -5.55 -1.91
CA HIS A 181 13.26 -4.38 -2.53
C HIS A 181 12.67 -3.09 -1.97
N TYR A 182 13.48 -2.03 -1.92
CA TYR A 182 13.04 -0.70 -1.46
C TYR A 182 12.36 0.15 -2.53
N ASN A 183 12.13 -0.38 -3.74
CA ASN A 183 11.57 0.40 -4.85
C ASN A 183 12.37 1.66 -5.17
N THR A 184 13.70 1.63 -5.09
CA THR A 184 14.58 2.83 -5.18
C THR A 184 14.28 3.76 -6.36
N ARG A 185 13.84 3.24 -7.51
CA ARG A 185 13.39 4.05 -8.66
C ARG A 185 12.23 5.00 -8.31
N PHE A 186 11.36 4.57 -7.41
CA PHE A 186 10.20 5.31 -6.94
C PHE A 186 10.48 5.95 -5.59
N SER A 187 11.12 5.26 -4.64
CA SER A 187 11.28 5.77 -3.28
C SER A 187 12.52 6.61 -3.00
N GLY A 188 13.51 6.57 -3.89
CA GLY A 188 14.84 7.17 -3.65
C GLY A 188 15.68 6.46 -2.59
N VAL A 189 15.13 5.49 -1.85
CA VAL A 189 15.83 4.79 -0.76
C VAL A 189 16.63 3.61 -1.30
N THR A 190 17.93 3.60 -1.05
CA THR A 190 18.84 2.49 -1.38
C THR A 190 19.07 1.58 -0.18
N TRP A 191 19.47 0.32 -0.44
CA TRP A 191 19.89 -0.59 0.64
C TRP A 191 21.07 -0.04 1.44
N GLN A 192 22.05 0.54 0.76
CA GLN A 192 23.21 1.15 1.41
C GLN A 192 22.81 2.30 2.33
N ALA A 193 21.91 3.19 1.88
CA ALA A 193 21.42 4.30 2.68
C ALA A 193 20.67 3.83 3.94
N MET A 194 19.84 2.79 3.81
CA MET A 194 19.11 2.22 4.96
C MET A 194 20.07 1.56 5.98
N GLU A 195 21.02 0.76 5.51
CA GLU A 195 22.01 0.10 6.38
C GLU A 195 22.94 1.12 7.05
N GLU A 196 23.33 2.19 6.34
CA GLU A 196 24.08 3.30 6.91
C GLU A 196 23.29 4.00 8.02
N ALA A 197 22.03 4.35 7.76
CA ALA A 197 21.17 5.00 8.74
C ALA A 197 20.95 4.12 9.98
N CYS A 198 20.74 2.81 9.78
CA CYS A 198 20.63 1.84 10.87
C CYS A 198 21.90 1.79 11.73
N ARG A 199 23.07 1.66 11.10
CA ARG A 199 24.37 1.60 11.80
C ARG A 199 24.65 2.87 12.59
N ARG A 200 24.29 4.03 12.04
CA ARG A 200 24.41 5.34 12.71
C ARG A 200 23.27 5.63 13.69
N ARG A 201 22.31 4.72 13.88
CA ARG A 201 21.09 4.92 14.67
C ARG A 201 20.31 6.19 14.29
N ASN A 202 20.35 6.56 13.01
CA ASN A 202 19.65 7.72 12.45
C ASN A 202 18.44 7.29 11.60
N CYS A 203 17.64 6.35 12.12
CA CYS A 203 16.40 5.90 11.53
C CYS A 203 15.42 5.49 12.64
N LEU A 204 14.13 5.46 12.32
CA LEU A 204 13.10 4.93 13.21
C LEU A 204 13.00 3.41 13.02
N PHE A 205 12.89 2.66 14.12
CA PHE A 205 12.86 1.20 14.06
C PHE A 205 11.41 0.69 14.01
N GLY A 206 10.98 0.36 12.80
CA GLY A 206 9.64 -0.15 12.52
C GLY A 206 8.57 0.93 12.38
N ARG A 207 7.42 0.54 11.82
CA ARG A 207 6.30 1.45 11.55
C ARG A 207 5.73 2.06 12.84
N ASP A 208 5.77 1.33 13.95
CA ASP A 208 5.15 1.77 15.20
C ASP A 208 5.90 2.95 15.80
N ALA A 209 7.24 2.92 15.76
CA ALA A 209 8.08 4.06 16.12
C ALA A 209 7.85 5.26 15.17
N ALA A 210 7.67 5.00 13.88
CA ALA A 210 7.31 6.04 12.91
C ALA A 210 5.96 6.69 13.22
N ARG A 211 4.93 5.89 13.50
CA ARG A 211 3.61 6.40 13.90
C ARG A 211 3.67 7.20 15.19
N GLN A 212 4.43 6.73 16.19
CA GLN A 212 4.63 7.47 17.45
C GLN A 212 5.26 8.84 17.19
N ALA A 213 6.35 8.90 16.41
CA ALA A 213 7.00 10.15 16.05
C ALA A 213 6.07 11.12 15.29
N VAL A 214 5.19 10.61 14.42
CA VAL A 214 4.14 11.44 13.77
C VAL A 214 3.14 11.95 14.81
N CYS A 215 2.67 11.10 15.72
CA CYS A 215 1.70 11.48 16.76
C CYS A 215 2.26 12.43 17.84
N GLU A 216 3.58 12.55 17.99
CA GLU A 216 4.18 13.60 18.84
C GLU A 216 3.96 15.02 18.28
N LEU A 217 3.77 15.11 16.95
CA LEU A 217 3.54 16.36 16.20
C LEU A 217 2.07 16.56 15.84
N VAL A 218 1.30 15.46 15.72
CA VAL A 218 -0.07 15.45 15.21
C VAL A 218 -1.05 15.02 16.30
N GLY A 219 -1.89 15.96 16.72
CA GLY A 219 -2.98 15.73 17.65
C GLY A 219 -4.33 15.45 16.97
N PRO A 220 -5.40 15.27 17.76
CA PRO A 220 -6.74 14.97 17.23
C PRO A 220 -7.35 16.13 16.40
N ASP A 221 -6.86 17.36 16.60
CA ASP A 221 -7.30 18.55 15.87
C ASP A 221 -6.36 19.02 14.77
N THR A 222 -5.16 18.45 14.67
CA THR A 222 -4.22 18.76 13.60
C THR A 222 -4.80 18.32 12.27
N VAL A 223 -4.76 19.18 11.24
CA VAL A 223 -5.18 18.80 9.89
C VAL A 223 -4.03 18.12 9.16
N VAL A 224 -4.26 16.92 8.61
CA VAL A 224 -3.28 16.17 7.83
C VAL A 224 -3.55 16.34 6.34
N VAL A 225 -2.60 16.92 5.61
CA VAL A 225 -2.67 17.15 4.17
C VAL A 225 -1.82 16.10 3.44
N CYS A 226 -2.39 15.47 2.42
CA CYS A 226 -1.72 14.42 1.65
C CYS A 226 -2.19 14.40 0.17
N HIS A 227 -1.51 13.62 -0.67
CA HIS A 227 -1.94 13.33 -2.04
C HIS A 227 -2.12 11.83 -2.21
N ALA A 228 -3.35 11.37 -2.44
CA ALA A 228 -3.67 9.95 -2.47
C ALA A 228 -3.25 9.22 -1.17
N GLY A 229 -3.49 9.85 -0.02
CA GLY A 229 -2.89 9.52 1.28
C GLY A 229 -3.30 8.18 1.89
N HIS A 230 -4.12 7.40 1.19
CA HIS A 230 -4.51 6.06 1.62
C HIS A 230 -3.27 5.16 1.82
N GLY A 231 -2.29 5.25 0.92
CA GLY A 231 -1.05 4.48 1.03
C GLY A 231 -0.27 4.82 2.30
N ASP A 232 -0.12 6.11 2.57
CA ASP A 232 0.59 6.66 3.73
C ASP A 232 -0.06 6.22 5.04
N LEU A 233 -1.35 6.48 5.20
CA LEU A 233 -2.11 6.13 6.41
C LEU A 233 -2.14 4.61 6.66
N VAL A 234 -2.29 3.81 5.59
CA VAL A 234 -2.21 2.36 5.70
C VAL A 234 -0.81 1.92 6.13
N SER A 235 0.25 2.49 5.54
CA SER A 235 1.63 2.10 5.86
C SER A 235 2.00 2.36 7.33
N LEU A 236 1.46 3.42 7.92
CA LEU A 236 1.57 3.80 9.33
C LEU A 236 0.61 3.01 10.25
N ARG A 237 -0.37 2.31 9.67
CA ARG A 237 -1.51 1.69 10.41
C ARG A 237 -2.24 2.70 11.26
N TRP A 238 -2.53 3.86 10.68
CA TRP A 238 -3.00 5.02 11.40
C TRP A 238 -4.36 5.50 10.86
N ILE A 239 -5.25 5.86 11.79
CA ILE A 239 -6.55 6.45 11.52
C ILE A 239 -6.53 7.88 12.04
N HIS A 240 -6.71 8.83 11.13
CA HIS A 240 -6.83 10.24 11.44
C HIS A 240 -8.07 10.82 10.77
N ARG A 241 -8.83 11.65 11.51
CA ARG A 241 -10.17 12.11 11.09
C ARG A 241 -10.14 13.39 10.28
N ARG A 242 -9.18 14.29 10.52
CA ARG A 242 -9.09 15.60 9.86
C ARG A 242 -8.08 15.56 8.71
N THR A 243 -8.42 14.83 7.66
CA THR A 243 -7.54 14.64 6.51
C THR A 243 -8.03 15.43 5.30
N VAL A 244 -7.12 16.12 4.63
CA VAL A 244 -7.34 16.82 3.36
C VAL A 244 -6.51 16.13 2.29
N ASP A 245 -7.17 15.45 1.35
CA ASP A 245 -6.51 14.74 0.26
C ASP A 245 -6.65 15.52 -1.06
N THR A 246 -5.52 15.96 -1.62
CA THR A 246 -5.48 16.75 -2.85
C THR A 246 -5.96 15.98 -4.08
N LEU A 247 -5.82 14.64 -4.12
CA LEU A 247 -6.38 13.82 -5.19
C LEU A 247 -7.91 13.84 -5.15
N VAL A 248 -8.49 13.76 -3.95
CA VAL A 248 -9.96 13.84 -3.76
C VAL A 248 -10.47 15.23 -4.14
N ILE A 249 -9.76 16.29 -3.72
CA ILE A 249 -10.11 17.67 -4.11
C ILE A 249 -10.11 17.82 -5.63
N GLU A 250 -9.02 17.47 -6.31
CA GLU A 250 -8.93 17.66 -7.77
C GLU A 250 -9.96 16.79 -8.52
N THR A 251 -10.18 15.56 -8.07
CA THR A 251 -11.22 14.69 -8.65
C THR A 251 -12.59 15.38 -8.56
N ARG A 252 -12.93 15.90 -7.38
CA ARG A 252 -14.21 16.58 -7.17
C ARG A 252 -14.33 17.88 -7.96
N ARG A 253 -13.25 18.65 -8.07
CA ARG A 253 -13.21 19.88 -8.88
C ARG A 253 -13.50 19.59 -10.35
N ARG A 254 -12.84 18.58 -10.93
CA ARG A 254 -13.07 18.18 -12.33
C ARG A 254 -14.49 17.68 -12.56
N GLU A 255 -15.07 16.93 -11.62
CA GLU A 255 -16.48 16.53 -11.68
C GLU A 255 -17.43 17.73 -11.76
N ILE A 256 -17.20 18.75 -10.93
CA ILE A 256 -17.99 19.99 -10.93
C ILE A 256 -17.80 20.76 -12.24
N GLU A 257 -16.56 20.95 -12.69
CA GLU A 257 -16.25 21.63 -13.96
C GLU A 257 -16.92 20.95 -15.16
N LEU A 258 -16.90 19.62 -15.21
CA LEU A 258 -17.58 18.82 -16.24
C LEU A 258 -19.11 18.96 -16.16
N ALA A 259 -19.67 18.95 -14.95
CA ALA A 259 -21.11 19.13 -14.75
C ALA A 259 -21.57 20.53 -15.19
N CYS A 260 -20.87 21.59 -14.78
CA CYS A 260 -21.18 22.96 -15.20
C CYS A 260 -21.04 23.16 -16.72
N SER A 261 -20.04 22.53 -17.35
CA SER A 261 -19.84 22.62 -18.80
C SER A 261 -21.00 21.99 -19.58
N LYS A 262 -21.52 20.85 -19.11
CA LYS A 262 -22.70 20.20 -19.72
C LYS A 262 -23.95 21.07 -19.60
N VAL A 263 -24.21 21.65 -18.43
CA VAL A 263 -25.34 22.57 -18.22
C VAL A 263 -25.29 23.76 -19.18
N ARG A 264 -24.10 24.32 -19.42
CA ARG A 264 -23.92 25.43 -20.37
C ARG A 264 -24.23 25.02 -21.81
N GLN A 265 -23.78 23.83 -22.24
CA GLN A 265 -24.04 23.30 -23.59
C GLN A 265 -25.52 22.98 -23.81
N ASP A 266 -26.22 22.48 -22.79
CA ASP A 266 -27.66 22.19 -22.87
C ASP A 266 -28.52 23.47 -22.81
N SER A 267 -27.96 24.60 -22.37
CA SER A 267 -28.65 25.89 -22.25
C SER A 267 -28.48 26.82 -23.46
N GLU A 268 -27.59 26.52 -24.41
CA GLU A 268 -27.48 27.29 -25.65
C GLU A 268 -28.56 26.85 -26.66
N PRO A 269 -29.42 27.77 -27.15
CA PRO A 269 -30.39 27.43 -28.19
C PRO A 269 -29.63 27.08 -29.47
N ALA A 270 -29.98 25.94 -30.07
CA ALA A 270 -29.41 25.46 -31.32
C ALA A 270 -29.46 26.56 -32.39
N ALA A 271 -28.33 27.23 -32.63
CA ALA A 271 -28.17 28.11 -33.76
C ALA A 271 -28.20 27.26 -35.03
N SER A 272 -29.27 27.43 -35.79
CA SER A 272 -29.57 26.76 -37.06
C SER A 272 -28.42 26.87 -38.05
N LEU A 273 -27.89 25.73 -38.50
CA LEU A 273 -27.06 25.61 -39.70
C LEU A 273 -27.94 25.49 -40.95
N PRO A 274 -27.63 26.16 -42.07
CA PRO A 274 -28.14 25.77 -43.38
C PRO A 274 -27.36 24.58 -43.95
N HIS A 275 -28.12 23.69 -44.58
CA HIS A 275 -27.72 22.57 -45.42
C HIS A 275 -26.57 22.89 -46.40
N GLU A 276 -25.73 21.89 -46.68
CA GLU A 276 -25.51 21.36 -48.05
C GLU A 276 -24.98 19.92 -48.03
N VAL A 277 -25.28 19.21 -49.12
CA VAL A 277 -25.28 17.76 -49.33
C VAL A 277 -23.90 17.26 -49.82
N GLY A 278 -23.49 16.07 -49.38
CA GLY A 278 -22.34 15.37 -49.96
C GLY A 278 -22.28 13.90 -49.54
N GLN A 279 -22.74 13.02 -50.42
CA GLN A 279 -22.79 11.57 -50.25
C GLN A 279 -21.39 10.94 -50.29
N GLY A 280 -21.11 9.97 -49.41
CA GLY A 280 -19.92 9.14 -49.47
C GLY A 280 -20.01 7.95 -48.51
N ALA A 281 -20.34 6.78 -49.05
CA ALA A 281 -20.47 5.53 -48.32
C ALA A 281 -19.13 5.03 -47.76
N VAL A 282 -19.08 4.63 -46.48
CA VAL A 282 -17.98 3.83 -45.93
C VAL A 282 -18.51 2.77 -44.95
N LYS A 283 -18.01 1.55 -45.15
CA LYS A 283 -18.31 0.29 -44.44
C LYS A 283 -18.12 0.34 -42.92
N ALA A 284 -18.95 -0.42 -42.22
CA ALA A 284 -18.75 -0.83 -40.83
C ALA A 284 -17.53 -1.76 -40.66
N PRO A 285 -16.91 -1.75 -39.47
CA PRO A 285 -16.52 -3.00 -38.86
C PRO A 285 -17.02 -3.14 -37.42
N ASP A 286 -17.29 -4.41 -37.14
CA ASP A 286 -17.63 -5.03 -35.86
C ASP A 286 -16.55 -4.91 -34.77
N ALA A 287 -17.00 -5.31 -33.57
CA ALA A 287 -16.25 -5.69 -32.38
C ALA A 287 -15.94 -4.56 -31.39
N ALA A 288 -16.85 -4.44 -30.43
CA ALA A 288 -16.65 -3.79 -29.15
C ALA A 288 -15.43 -4.35 -28.42
N GLU A 289 -14.30 -3.69 -28.56
CA GLU A 289 -13.20 -3.79 -27.61
C GLU A 289 -13.64 -3.16 -26.29
N ARG A 290 -13.54 -3.91 -25.20
CA ARG A 290 -13.68 -3.36 -23.86
C ARG A 290 -12.55 -2.36 -23.65
N GLU A 291 -12.89 -1.08 -23.73
CA GLU A 291 -12.10 0.05 -23.25
C GLU A 291 -11.38 -0.34 -21.94
N PRO A 292 -10.04 -0.32 -21.90
CA PRO A 292 -9.32 -0.43 -20.64
C PRO A 292 -9.72 0.78 -19.80
N ALA A 293 -10.06 0.57 -18.53
CA ALA A 293 -10.43 1.65 -17.60
C ALA A 293 -9.49 2.86 -17.80
N ALA A 294 -10.06 3.99 -18.22
CA ALA A 294 -9.32 5.19 -18.60
C ALA A 294 -8.22 5.49 -17.57
N ARG A 295 -6.98 5.64 -18.05
CA ARG A 295 -5.91 6.21 -17.22
C ARG A 295 -6.42 7.55 -16.70
N GLN A 296 -6.27 7.78 -15.41
CA GLN A 296 -6.55 9.06 -14.75
C GLN A 296 -5.51 10.11 -15.18
N ASP A 297 -5.48 10.44 -16.47
CA ASP A 297 -4.49 11.33 -17.05
C ASP A 297 -4.59 12.72 -16.37
N GLY A 298 -3.46 13.16 -15.81
CA GLY A 298 -3.33 14.47 -15.18
C GLY A 298 -3.74 14.58 -13.71
N LEU A 299 -4.09 13.49 -13.01
CA LEU A 299 -4.40 13.53 -11.56
C LEU A 299 -3.21 13.24 -10.65
N SER A 300 -2.07 12.80 -11.20
CA SER A 300 -0.88 12.55 -10.39
C SER A 300 -0.34 13.84 -9.79
N LEU A 301 0.28 13.74 -8.60
CA LEU A 301 0.95 14.86 -7.94
C LEU A 301 1.89 15.60 -8.89
N LYS A 302 2.68 14.86 -9.66
CA LYS A 302 3.58 15.40 -10.70
C LYS A 302 2.85 16.25 -11.74
N ALA A 303 1.73 15.75 -12.27
CA ALA A 303 0.97 16.48 -13.28
C ALA A 303 0.33 17.73 -12.69
N LEU A 304 -0.24 17.63 -11.49
CA LEU A 304 -0.89 18.77 -10.82
C LEU A 304 0.10 19.84 -10.39
N ALA A 305 1.27 19.45 -9.84
CA ALA A 305 2.34 20.38 -9.53
C ALA A 305 2.81 21.14 -10.79
N LEU A 306 2.93 20.45 -11.93
CA LEU A 306 3.27 21.11 -13.18
C LEU A 306 2.15 22.04 -13.68
N GLN A 307 0.90 21.58 -13.66
CA GLN A 307 -0.23 22.32 -14.21
C GLN A 307 -0.58 23.57 -13.38
N ARG A 308 -0.70 23.40 -12.06
CA ARG A 308 -1.20 24.40 -11.12
C ARG A 308 -0.09 25.25 -10.51
N LEU A 309 1.04 24.62 -10.13
CA LEU A 309 2.16 25.31 -9.47
C LEU A 309 3.30 25.68 -10.43
N LYS A 310 3.22 25.28 -11.70
CA LYS A 310 4.28 25.46 -12.71
C LYS A 310 5.63 24.89 -12.27
N ARG A 311 5.60 23.81 -11.49
CA ARG A 311 6.79 23.20 -10.87
C ARG A 311 6.97 21.76 -11.32
N ALA A 312 8.16 21.44 -11.83
CA ALA A 312 8.54 20.06 -12.12
C ALA A 312 9.05 19.38 -10.83
N ILE A 313 8.41 18.27 -10.46
CA ILE A 313 8.79 17.39 -9.36
C ILE A 313 8.98 15.97 -9.88
N GLN A 314 9.59 15.08 -9.09
CA GLN A 314 9.80 13.66 -9.46
C GLN A 314 10.46 13.53 -10.84
N VAL A 315 11.58 14.25 -11.02
CA VAL A 315 12.33 14.29 -12.29
C VAL A 315 12.96 12.92 -12.55
N SER A 316 12.84 12.43 -13.79
CA SER A 316 13.32 11.10 -14.20
C SER A 316 14.80 10.88 -13.87
N GLY A 317 15.14 9.67 -13.42
CA GLY A 317 16.52 9.26 -13.14
C GLY A 317 16.90 9.38 -11.66
N ARG A 318 16.08 10.04 -10.84
CA ARG A 318 16.14 9.98 -9.37
C ARG A 318 14.82 9.42 -8.83
N GLY A 319 14.90 8.72 -7.70
CA GLY A 319 13.69 8.35 -6.97
C GLY A 319 12.96 9.57 -6.43
N HIS A 320 11.72 9.38 -5.98
CA HIS A 320 10.94 10.44 -5.37
C HIS A 320 11.59 10.88 -4.05
N ASP A 321 11.29 12.10 -3.67
CA ASP A 321 11.72 12.68 -2.42
C ASP A 321 10.48 13.11 -1.65
N SER A 322 10.10 12.30 -0.66
CA SER A 322 8.92 12.57 0.16
C SER A 322 8.83 13.99 0.74
N VAL A 323 9.95 14.69 1.00
CA VAL A 323 9.92 16.10 1.42
C VAL A 323 9.44 17.01 0.29
N GLN A 324 9.94 16.82 -0.93
CA GLN A 324 9.48 17.55 -2.12
C GLN A 324 8.00 17.26 -2.40
N ASP A 325 7.56 16.01 -2.25
CA ASP A 325 6.20 15.60 -2.54
C ASP A 325 5.21 16.13 -1.48
N ALA A 326 5.57 16.08 -0.19
CA ALA A 326 4.79 16.73 0.87
C ALA A 326 4.69 18.25 0.66
N LEU A 327 5.80 18.92 0.28
CA LEU A 327 5.81 20.35 -0.01
C LEU A 327 4.93 20.70 -1.22
N ALA A 328 5.01 19.93 -2.30
CA ALA A 328 4.15 20.12 -3.47
C ALA A 328 2.66 19.93 -3.12
N THR A 329 2.35 18.94 -2.26
CA THR A 329 0.99 18.69 -1.79
C THR A 329 0.46 19.85 -0.96
N ARG A 330 1.26 20.38 -0.02
CA ARG A 330 0.95 21.59 0.75
C ARG A 330 0.62 22.76 -0.16
N ASP A 331 1.48 23.02 -1.14
CA ASP A 331 1.34 24.13 -2.08
C ASP A 331 0.12 23.97 -2.99
N LEU A 332 -0.25 22.74 -3.36
CA LEU A 332 -1.50 22.49 -4.10
C LEU A 332 -2.73 22.87 -3.28
N VAL A 333 -2.78 22.54 -1.98
CA VAL A 333 -3.89 22.97 -1.12
C VAL A 333 -3.95 24.49 -1.04
N GLN A 334 -2.82 25.16 -0.84
CA GLN A 334 -2.76 26.63 -0.85
C GLN A 334 -3.28 27.21 -2.17
N TRP A 335 -2.90 26.59 -3.30
CA TRP A 335 -3.40 26.97 -4.61
C TRP A 335 -4.92 26.79 -4.74
N TYR A 336 -5.48 25.66 -4.27
CA TYR A 336 -6.92 25.43 -4.31
C TYR A 336 -7.72 26.41 -3.45
N ILE A 337 -7.17 26.83 -2.31
CA ILE A 337 -7.77 27.85 -1.45
C ILE A 337 -7.80 29.22 -2.17
N ALA A 338 -6.71 29.59 -2.83
CA ALA A 338 -6.62 30.85 -3.57
C ALA A 338 -7.42 30.83 -4.89
N ASN A 339 -7.72 29.66 -5.43
CA ASN A 339 -8.43 29.47 -6.69
C ASN A 339 -9.62 28.54 -6.47
N PRO A 340 -10.69 28.98 -5.76
CA PRO A 340 -11.87 28.15 -5.55
C PRO A 340 -12.51 27.76 -6.89
N ALA A 341 -13.14 26.58 -6.95
CA ALA A 341 -13.92 26.21 -8.13
C ALA A 341 -15.08 27.20 -8.27
N SER A 342 -15.41 27.60 -9.51
CA SER A 342 -16.59 28.42 -9.78
C SER A 342 -17.83 27.68 -9.26
N SER A 343 -18.51 28.29 -8.29
CA SER A 343 -19.73 27.78 -7.66
C SER A 343 -20.94 27.87 -8.57
#